data_AF-A0A844DSV6-F1
#
_entry.id   AF-A0A844DSV6-F1
#
_cell.length_a   1.000
_cell.length_b   1.000
_cell.length_c   1.000
_cell.angle_alpha   90.00
_cell.angle_beta   90.00
_cell.angle_gamma   90.00
#
_symmetry.space_group_name_H-M   'P 1'
#
loop_
_entity.id
_entity.type
_entity.pdbx_description
1 polymer ?
#
loop_
_entity_poly.entity_id
_entity_poly.type
_entity_poly.pdbx_seq_one_letter_code
_entity_poly.pdbx_strand_id
1 'polypeptide(L)'
;MTIPNFRLSKIEDYLYTLDEMKLVNQIGNAYSLAGDNEKAADIFYRLLQYMRRHLQEIVTSNRMLPLVLYNFARSLDLLERYEESARVARNGKEACIKYGHYQVLHSCLEIEAECDFFLGKKEESAERYREAFYICKVMRYEDDLQIIRNEAQKYLDIIF
;
A
#
# COMPACT_ATOMS: atom_id res chain seq x y z
N MET A 1 -2.56 -7.68 22.51
CA MET A 1 -1.20 -7.94 22.01
C MET A 1 -0.44 -8.67 23.11
N THR A 2 0.26 -9.77 22.82
CA THR A 2 0.86 -10.63 23.86
C THR A 2 2.35 -10.36 24.10
N ILE A 3 2.96 -9.53 23.26
CA ILE A 3 4.38 -9.15 23.36
C ILE A 3 4.62 -8.26 24.58
N PRO A 4 5.44 -8.69 25.56
CA PRO A 4 5.75 -7.88 26.73
C PRO A 4 6.59 -6.67 26.33
N ASN A 5 6.28 -5.51 26.93
CA ASN A 5 6.99 -4.24 26.68
C ASN A 5 7.05 -3.85 25.19
N PHE A 6 5.96 -4.10 24.44
CA PHE A 6 5.85 -3.71 23.03
C PHE A 6 6.14 -2.21 22.83
N ARG A 7 7.02 -1.91 21.87
CA ARG A 7 7.38 -0.55 21.47
C ARG A 7 7.33 -0.42 19.96
N LEU A 8 6.65 0.62 19.48
CA LEU A 8 6.56 0.93 18.05
C LEU A 8 7.94 1.12 17.40
N SER A 9 8.88 1.71 18.15
CA SER A 9 10.26 1.95 17.69
C SER A 9 11.13 0.69 17.61
N LYS A 10 10.56 -0.51 17.83
CA LYS A 10 11.27 -1.80 17.81
C LYS A 10 10.45 -2.88 17.12
N ILE A 11 9.49 -2.50 16.27
CA ILE A 11 8.57 -3.45 15.63
C ILE A 11 9.35 -4.59 14.96
N GLU A 12 10.46 -4.28 14.31
CA GLU A 12 11.30 -5.22 13.57
C GLU A 12 12.08 -6.25 14.43
N ASP A 13 12.08 -6.10 15.76
CA ASP A 13 12.88 -6.92 16.69
C ASP A 13 12.06 -8.02 17.39
N TYR A 14 10.73 -8.01 17.28
CA TYR A 14 9.85 -8.98 17.93
C TYR A 14 9.43 -10.11 17.00
N LEU A 15 8.92 -11.22 17.56
CA LEU A 15 8.27 -12.29 16.79
C LEU A 15 6.76 -12.17 16.92
N TYR A 16 6.07 -12.11 15.79
CA TYR A 16 4.61 -11.93 15.74
C TYR A 16 3.92 -13.17 15.19
N THR A 17 2.75 -13.45 15.77
CA THR A 17 1.72 -14.21 15.07
C THR A 17 1.11 -13.39 13.92
N LEU A 18 0.40 -14.05 13.00
CA LEU A 18 -0.31 -13.37 11.92
C LEU A 18 -1.29 -12.30 12.44
N ASP A 19 -2.02 -12.59 13.52
CA ASP A 19 -2.98 -11.65 14.08
C ASP A 19 -2.29 -10.46 14.76
N GLU A 20 -1.13 -10.65 15.37
CA GLU A 20 -0.36 -9.53 15.90
C GLU A 20 0.24 -8.66 14.78
N MET A 21 0.64 -9.24 13.64
CA MET A 21 1.01 -8.43 12.47
C MET A 21 -0.16 -7.58 11.96
N LYS A 22 -1.38 -8.14 11.92
CA LYS A 22 -2.59 -7.38 11.58
C LYS A 22 -2.82 -6.26 12.57
N LEU A 23 -2.63 -6.50 13.87
CA LEU A 23 -2.75 -5.45 14.89
C LEU A 23 -1.75 -4.33 14.66
N VAL A 24 -0.47 -4.64 14.39
CA VAL A 24 0.54 -3.61 14.06
C VAL A 24 0.16 -2.83 12.81
N ASN A 25 -0.32 -3.50 11.76
CA ASN A 25 -0.83 -2.83 10.57
C ASN A 25 -2.00 -1.88 10.88
N GLN A 26 -2.93 -2.29 11.75
CA GLN A 26 -4.04 -1.43 12.16
C GLN A 26 -3.60 -0.24 13.01
N ILE A 27 -2.54 -0.38 13.81
CA ILE A 27 -1.96 0.77 14.51
C ILE A 27 -1.40 1.79 13.51
N GLY A 28 -0.69 1.34 12.47
CA GLY A 28 -0.24 2.21 11.39
C GLY A 28 -1.40 2.94 10.70
N ASN A 29 -2.47 2.21 10.37
CA ASN A 29 -3.68 2.81 9.79
C ASN A 29 -4.31 3.87 10.71
N ALA A 30 -4.37 3.61 12.02
CA ALA A 30 -4.90 4.57 12.98
C ALA A 30 -4.10 5.88 13.02
N TYR A 31 -2.77 5.81 12.94
CA TYR A 31 -1.93 7.02 12.83
C TYR A 31 -2.17 7.76 11.51
N SER A 32 -2.26 7.05 10.37
CA SER A 32 -2.55 7.68 9.08
C SER A 32 -3.93 8.35 9.06
N LEU A 33 -4.96 7.69 9.62
CA LEU A 33 -6.30 8.27 9.77
C LEU A 33 -6.32 9.51 10.68
N ALA A 34 -5.43 9.56 11.66
CA ALA A 34 -5.24 10.74 12.52
C ALA A 34 -4.38 11.84 11.86
N GLY A 35 -3.89 11.63 10.63
CA GLY A 35 -3.03 12.56 9.89
C GLY A 35 -1.54 12.48 10.25
N ASP A 36 -1.14 11.62 11.19
CA ASP A 36 0.27 11.40 11.55
C ASP A 36 0.91 10.40 10.58
N ASN A 37 1.05 10.83 9.32
CA ASN A 37 1.53 9.98 8.23
C ASN A 37 3.02 9.63 8.36
N GLU A 38 3.82 10.48 9.01
CA GLU A 38 5.23 10.17 9.33
C GLU A 38 5.33 8.96 10.25
N LYS A 39 4.52 8.94 11.32
CA LYS A 39 4.50 7.81 12.23
C LYS A 39 3.88 6.57 11.62
N ALA A 40 2.86 6.73 10.79
CA ALA A 40 2.30 5.63 10.01
C ALA A 40 3.37 5.01 9.10
N ALA A 41 4.10 5.83 8.34
CA ALA A 41 5.17 5.40 7.46
C ALA A 41 6.29 4.67 8.23
N ASP A 42 6.75 5.17 9.39
CA ASP A 42 7.73 4.48 10.23
C ASP A 42 7.23 3.10 10.69
N ILE A 43 5.98 3.00 11.14
CA ILE A 43 5.37 1.73 11.55
C ILE A 43 5.35 0.73 10.40
N PHE A 44 4.86 1.13 9.23
CA PHE A 44 4.78 0.23 8.08
C PHE A 44 6.16 -0.15 7.55
N TYR A 45 7.11 0.79 7.55
CA TYR A 45 8.50 0.52 7.20
C TYR A 45 9.10 -0.56 8.11
N ARG A 46 8.95 -0.43 9.42
CA ARG A 46 9.48 -1.42 10.39
C ARG A 46 8.79 -2.77 10.27
N LEU A 47 7.47 -2.78 10.08
CA LEU A 47 6.73 -4.02 9.84
C LEU A 47 7.21 -4.69 8.54
N LEU A 48 7.48 -3.92 7.48
CA LEU A 48 8.07 -4.44 6.25
C LEU A 48 9.48 -5.02 6.48
N GLN A 49 10.32 -4.38 7.31
CA GLN A 49 11.63 -4.93 7.68
C GLN A 49 11.50 -6.25 8.45
N TYR A 50 10.55 -6.34 9.38
CA TYR A 50 10.23 -7.60 10.06
C TYR A 50 9.90 -8.71 9.04
N MET A 51 8.96 -8.42 8.13
CA MET A 51 8.54 -9.40 7.12
C MET A 51 9.68 -9.85 6.23
N ARG A 52 10.56 -8.92 5.81
CA ARG A 52 11.75 -9.24 5.01
C ARG A 52 12.77 -10.08 5.75
N ARG A 53 12.87 -9.96 7.08
CA ARG A 53 13.82 -10.76 7.89
C ARG A 53 13.27 -12.15 8.21
N HIS A 54 11.98 -12.26 8.48
CA HIS A 54 11.41 -13.46 9.09
C HIS A 54 10.52 -14.31 8.17
N LEU A 55 10.05 -13.78 7.03
CA LEU A 55 9.01 -14.44 6.22
C LEU A 55 9.44 -14.81 4.79
N GLN A 56 10.72 -14.68 4.43
CA GLN A 56 11.19 -14.96 3.05
C GLN A 56 10.96 -16.41 2.58
N GLU A 57 10.88 -17.37 3.50
CA GLU A 57 10.83 -18.81 3.16
C GLU A 57 9.44 -19.45 3.30
N ILE A 58 8.41 -18.72 3.76
CA ILE A 58 7.10 -19.31 4.06
C ILE A 58 6.03 -18.77 3.10
N VAL A 59 5.63 -19.62 2.14
CA VAL A 59 4.64 -19.32 1.07
C VAL A 59 3.28 -18.87 1.63
N THR A 60 2.88 -19.38 2.79
CA THR A 60 1.57 -19.13 3.42
C THR A 60 1.47 -17.79 4.19
N SER A 61 2.59 -17.18 4.56
CA SER A 61 2.63 -15.95 5.38
C SER A 61 2.74 -14.64 4.59
N ASN A 62 2.79 -14.69 3.25
CA ASN A 62 2.88 -13.50 2.41
C ASN A 62 1.53 -12.84 2.09
N ARG A 63 0.42 -13.29 2.70
CA ARG A 63 -0.89 -12.61 2.63
C ARG A 63 -0.86 -11.16 3.10
N MET A 64 -0.03 -10.86 4.10
CA MET A 64 0.07 -9.52 4.67
C MET A 64 0.97 -8.60 3.84
N LEU A 65 1.83 -9.15 2.98
CA LEU A 65 2.87 -8.35 2.33
C LEU A 65 2.28 -7.29 1.39
N PRO A 66 1.32 -7.62 0.51
CA PRO A 66 0.65 -6.62 -0.31
C PRO A 66 -0.02 -5.51 0.52
N LEU A 67 -0.68 -5.88 1.62
CA LEU A 67 -1.40 -4.93 2.47
C LEU A 67 -0.44 -3.96 3.16
N VAL A 68 0.68 -4.46 3.71
CA VAL A 68 1.70 -3.61 4.36
C VAL A 68 2.37 -2.69 3.34
N LEU A 69 2.67 -3.19 2.14
CA LEU A 69 3.25 -2.39 1.06
C LEU A 69 2.28 -1.28 0.61
N TYR A 70 1.00 -1.61 0.41
CA TYR A 70 -0.03 -0.62 0.09
C TYR A 70 -0.11 0.48 1.16
N ASN A 71 -0.26 0.11 2.44
CA ASN A 71 -0.41 1.10 3.50
C ASN A 71 0.85 1.96 3.67
N PHE A 72 2.03 1.38 3.45
CA PHE A 72 3.28 2.12 3.43
C PHE A 72 3.34 3.11 2.27
N ALA A 73 3.02 2.67 1.04
CA ALA A 73 2.97 3.53 -0.13
C ALA A 73 2.00 4.69 0.08
N ARG A 74 0.77 4.41 0.55
CA ARG A 74 -0.23 5.43 0.86
C ARG A 74 0.27 6.45 1.87
N SER A 75 0.97 6.01 2.91
CA SER A 75 1.51 6.93 3.92
C SER A 75 2.61 7.83 3.33
N LEU A 76 3.44 7.30 2.44
CA LEU A 76 4.47 8.06 1.73
C LEU A 76 3.87 9.04 0.71
N ASP A 77 2.83 8.62 0.01
CA ASP A 77 2.08 9.45 -0.93
C ASP A 77 1.45 10.67 -0.25
N LEU A 78 0.80 10.45 0.91
CA LEU A 78 0.25 11.52 1.75
C LEU A 78 1.32 12.46 2.34
N LEU A 79 2.59 12.05 2.31
CA LEU A 79 3.76 12.88 2.67
C LEU A 79 4.43 13.52 1.45
N GLU A 80 3.82 13.40 0.26
CA GLU A 80 4.34 13.87 -1.02
C GLU A 80 5.71 13.27 -1.40
N ARG A 81 6.04 12.09 -0.84
CA ARG A 81 7.29 11.36 -1.14
C ARG A 81 7.10 10.45 -2.37
N TYR A 82 6.67 11.05 -3.48
CA TYR A 82 6.15 10.35 -4.65
C TYR A 82 7.12 9.32 -5.26
N GLU A 83 8.43 9.60 -5.31
CA GLU A 83 9.41 8.66 -5.86
C GLU A 83 9.49 7.36 -5.06
N GLU A 84 9.47 7.49 -3.73
CA GLU A 84 9.50 6.34 -2.83
C GLU A 84 8.16 5.63 -2.79
N SER A 85 7.05 6.40 -2.72
CA SER A 85 5.70 5.87 -2.77
C SER A 85 5.48 5.02 -4.02
N ALA A 86 5.79 5.54 -5.22
CA ALA A 86 5.68 4.80 -6.48
C ALA A 86 6.47 3.48 -6.46
N ARG A 87 7.69 3.49 -5.89
CA ARG A 87 8.51 2.28 -5.77
C ARG A 87 7.87 1.27 -4.83
N VAL A 88 7.33 1.70 -3.70
CA VAL A 88 6.66 0.81 -2.73
C VAL A 88 5.35 0.28 -3.31
N ALA A 89 4.56 1.11 -3.99
CA ALA A 89 3.33 0.73 -4.69
C ALA A 89 3.60 -0.32 -5.76
N ARG A 90 4.66 -0.17 -6.58
CA ARG A 90 5.12 -1.20 -7.52
C ARG A 90 5.40 -2.53 -6.86
N ASN A 91 6.15 -2.52 -5.75
CA ASN A 91 6.42 -3.75 -5.00
C ASN A 91 5.10 -4.37 -4.48
N GLY A 92 4.14 -3.54 -4.06
CA GLY A 92 2.81 -3.98 -3.64
C GLY A 92 2.04 -4.66 -4.75
N LYS A 93 2.02 -4.07 -5.96
CA LYS A 93 1.47 -4.65 -7.19
C LYS A 93 2.12 -5.99 -7.52
N GLU A 94 3.45 -6.05 -7.55
CA GLU A 94 4.20 -7.28 -7.82
C GLU A 94 3.89 -8.38 -6.78
N ALA A 95 3.79 -8.01 -5.50
CA ALA A 95 3.40 -8.94 -4.45
C ALA A 95 1.96 -9.45 -4.63
N CYS A 96 1.01 -8.59 -5.02
CA CYS A 96 -0.36 -9.01 -5.33
C CYS A 96 -0.38 -10.11 -6.41
N ILE A 97 0.35 -9.88 -7.52
CA ILE A 97 0.43 -10.80 -8.65
C ILE A 97 1.13 -12.10 -8.26
N LYS A 98 2.30 -12.01 -7.63
CA LYS A 98 3.13 -13.16 -7.27
C LYS A 98 2.43 -14.12 -6.30
N TYR A 99 1.67 -13.58 -5.35
CA TYR A 99 1.03 -14.36 -4.28
C TYR A 99 -0.47 -14.55 -4.47
N GLY A 100 -1.08 -14.02 -5.54
CA GLY A 100 -2.51 -14.15 -5.84
C GLY A 100 -3.41 -13.41 -4.84
N HIS A 101 -2.97 -12.26 -4.34
CA HIS A 101 -3.68 -11.47 -3.32
C HIS A 101 -4.11 -10.12 -3.90
N TYR A 102 -5.20 -10.13 -4.65
CA TYR A 102 -5.64 -8.99 -5.47
C TYR A 102 -6.49 -7.94 -4.74
N GLN A 103 -6.74 -8.11 -3.43
CA GLN A 103 -7.61 -7.20 -2.68
C GLN A 103 -7.13 -5.74 -2.71
N VAL A 104 -5.81 -5.50 -2.77
CA VAL A 104 -5.23 -4.14 -2.79
C VAL A 104 -4.50 -3.84 -4.10
N LEU A 105 -4.71 -4.66 -5.14
CA LEU A 105 -4.00 -4.50 -6.42
C LEU A 105 -4.39 -3.17 -7.09
N HIS A 106 -5.68 -2.85 -7.14
CA HIS A 106 -6.16 -1.61 -7.74
C HIS A 106 -5.64 -0.37 -6.98
N SER A 107 -5.61 -0.41 -5.65
CA SER A 107 -5.08 0.72 -4.85
C SER A 107 -3.57 0.88 -5.01
N CYS A 108 -2.80 -0.20 -5.19
CA CYS A 108 -1.39 -0.07 -5.53
C CYS A 108 -1.20 0.60 -6.90
N LEU A 109 -2.07 0.30 -7.88
CA LEU A 109 -2.01 0.90 -9.21
C LEU A 109 -2.43 2.37 -9.19
N GLU A 110 -3.47 2.72 -8.42
CA GLU A 110 -3.94 4.10 -8.27
C GLU A 110 -2.87 4.99 -7.60
N ILE A 111 -2.28 4.57 -6.48
CA ILE A 111 -1.13 5.28 -5.87
C ILE A 111 0.04 5.41 -6.87
N GLU A 112 0.37 4.34 -7.59
CA GLU A 112 1.45 4.40 -8.58
C GLU A 112 1.12 5.41 -9.70
N ALA A 113 -0.15 5.48 -10.12
CA ALA A 113 -0.62 6.41 -11.14
C ALA A 113 -0.53 7.87 -10.67
N GLU A 114 -0.99 8.16 -9.45
CA GLU A 114 -0.92 9.50 -8.86
C GLU A 114 0.53 9.96 -8.72
N CYS A 115 1.39 9.09 -8.17
CA CYS A 115 2.81 9.39 -8.05
C CYS A 115 3.48 9.64 -9.42
N ASP A 116 3.21 8.79 -10.42
CA ASP A 116 3.80 8.98 -11.75
C ASP A 116 3.31 10.28 -12.41
N PHE A 117 2.08 10.73 -12.15
CA PHE A 117 1.60 12.04 -12.59
C PHE A 117 2.43 13.18 -11.97
N PHE A 118 2.59 13.19 -10.64
CA PHE A 118 3.37 14.21 -9.94
C PHE A 118 4.86 14.20 -10.32
N LEU A 119 5.38 13.06 -10.75
CA LEU A 119 6.73 12.91 -11.28
C LEU A 119 6.86 13.23 -12.77
N GLY A 120 5.78 13.69 -13.42
CA GLY A 120 5.77 14.12 -14.84
C GLY A 120 5.65 12.98 -15.86
N LYS A 121 5.43 11.74 -15.42
CA LYS A 121 5.29 10.54 -16.26
C LYS A 121 3.82 10.29 -16.63
N LYS A 122 3.27 11.18 -17.46
CA LYS A 122 1.83 11.22 -17.73
C LYS A 122 1.30 10.00 -18.48
N GLU A 123 2.09 9.43 -19.39
CA GLU A 123 1.68 8.24 -20.15
C GLU A 123 1.57 7.02 -19.23
N GLU A 124 2.60 6.82 -18.40
CA GLU A 124 2.67 5.79 -17.37
C GLU A 124 1.54 5.92 -16.35
N SER A 125 1.24 7.14 -15.91
CA SER A 125 0.12 7.43 -15.01
C SER A 125 -1.22 7.06 -15.66
N ALA A 126 -1.44 7.47 -16.92
CA ALA A 126 -2.67 7.17 -17.65
C ALA A 126 -2.88 5.66 -17.85
N GLU A 127 -1.82 4.90 -18.11
CA GLU A 127 -1.87 3.44 -18.20
C GLU A 127 -2.31 2.82 -16.88
N ARG A 128 -1.68 3.21 -15.77
CA ARG A 128 -1.99 2.67 -14.43
C ARG A 128 -3.40 3.00 -13.96
N TYR A 129 -3.89 4.21 -14.20
CA TYR A 129 -5.29 4.55 -13.91
C TYR A 129 -6.28 3.70 -14.70
N ARG A 130 -5.98 3.37 -15.98
CA ARG A 130 -6.81 2.45 -16.77
C ARG A 130 -6.80 1.03 -16.20
N GLU A 131 -5.63 0.52 -15.82
CA GLU A 131 -5.51 -0.79 -15.19
C GLU A 131 -6.30 -0.85 -13.87
N ALA A 132 -6.12 0.14 -13.00
CA ALA A 132 -6.86 0.25 -11.74
C ALA A 132 -8.37 0.29 -11.98
N PHE A 133 -8.83 1.11 -12.95
CA PHE A 133 -10.24 1.25 -13.30
C PHE A 133 -10.86 -0.10 -13.71
N TYR A 134 -10.23 -0.83 -14.63
CA TYR A 134 -10.78 -2.09 -15.11
C TYR A 134 -10.78 -3.17 -14.04
N ILE A 135 -9.77 -3.19 -13.15
CA ILE A 135 -9.77 -4.10 -11.99
C ILE A 135 -10.94 -3.78 -11.06
N CYS A 136 -11.13 -2.51 -10.66
CA CYS A 136 -12.26 -2.12 -9.81
C CYS A 136 -13.60 -2.48 -10.45
N LYS A 137 -13.75 -2.24 -11.76
CA LYS A 137 -14.98 -2.56 -12.51
C LYS A 137 -15.29 -4.06 -12.51
N VAL A 138 -14.30 -4.91 -12.73
CA VAL A 138 -14.48 -6.38 -12.73
C VAL A 138 -14.77 -6.88 -11.31
N MET A 139 -14.09 -6.34 -10.31
CA MET A 139 -14.22 -6.72 -8.90
C MET A 139 -15.46 -6.13 -8.21
N ARG A 140 -16.16 -5.18 -8.86
CA ARG A 140 -17.32 -4.45 -8.33
C ARG A 140 -16.99 -3.61 -7.08
N TYR A 141 -15.82 -2.98 -7.09
CA TYR A 141 -15.42 -2.02 -6.06
C TYR A 141 -15.90 -0.61 -6.46
N GLU A 142 -17.20 -0.35 -6.25
CA GLU A 142 -17.85 0.87 -6.74
C GLU A 142 -17.27 2.15 -6.12
N ASP A 143 -16.94 2.13 -4.83
CA ASP A 143 -16.34 3.28 -4.13
C ASP A 143 -14.96 3.62 -4.72
N ASP A 144 -14.09 2.61 -4.87
CA ASP A 144 -12.76 2.77 -5.47
C ASP A 144 -12.85 3.18 -6.96
N LEU A 145 -13.84 2.66 -7.69
CA LEU A 145 -14.08 3.04 -9.08
C LEU A 145 -14.39 4.54 -9.21
N GLN A 146 -15.15 5.10 -8.27
CA GLN A 146 -15.46 6.52 -8.27
C GLN A 146 -14.23 7.37 -7.94
N ILE A 147 -13.38 6.92 -7.01
CA ILE A 147 -12.11 7.59 -6.69
C ILE A 147 -11.23 7.64 -7.94
N ILE A 148 -11.00 6.50 -8.59
CA ILE A 148 -10.17 6.41 -9.80
C ILE A 148 -10.69 7.31 -10.93
N ARG A 149 -12.01 7.36 -11.14
CA ARG A 149 -12.61 8.26 -12.13
C ARG A 149 -12.34 9.73 -11.82
N ASN A 150 -12.56 10.13 -10.56
CA ASN A 150 -12.38 11.51 -10.14
C ASN A 150 -10.93 11.95 -10.30
N GLU A 151 -9.98 11.11 -9.91
CA GLU A 151 -8.56 11.42 -10.02
C GLU A 151 -8.06 11.43 -11.45
N ALA A 152 -8.39 10.43 -12.26
CA ALA A 152 -7.98 10.39 -13.65
C ALA A 152 -8.54 11.57 -14.45
N GLN A 153 -9.77 12.00 -14.15
CA GLN A 153 -10.34 13.23 -14.71
C GLN A 153 -9.59 14.47 -14.23
N LYS A 154 -9.32 14.58 -12.92
CA LYS A 154 -8.65 15.73 -12.30
C LYS A 154 -7.22 15.92 -12.81
N TYR A 155 -6.44 14.84 -12.90
CA TYR A 155 -5.02 14.89 -13.20
C TYR A 155 -4.72 14.80 -14.69
N LEU A 156 -5.52 14.03 -15.45
CA LEU A 156 -5.20 13.69 -16.84
C LEU A 156 -6.33 13.97 -17.84
N ASP A 157 -7.47 14.51 -17.41
CA ASP A 157 -8.66 14.74 -18.25
C ASP A 157 -9.19 13.45 -18.92
N ILE A 158 -9.04 12.30 -18.23
CA ILE A 158 -9.48 10.99 -18.71
C ILE A 158 -10.90 10.70 -18.21
N ILE A 159 -11.80 10.37 -19.14
CA ILE A 159 -13.17 9.93 -18.87
C ILE A 159 -13.32 8.43 -19.17
N PHE A 160 -13.94 7.68 -18.26
CA PHE A 160 -14.11 6.21 -18.30
C PHE A 160 -15.55 5.73 -18.37
#